data_AF-A0A372QJW2-F1
#
_entry.id   AF-A0A372QJW2-F1
#
_cell.length_a   1.000
_cell.length_b   1.000
_cell.length_c   1.000
_cell.angle_alpha   90.00
_cell.angle_beta   90.00
_cell.angle_gamma   90.00
#
_symmetry.space_group_name_H-M   'P 1'
#
loop_
_entity.id
_entity.type
_entity.pdbx_description
1 polymer ?
#
loop_
_entity_poly.entity_id
_entity_poly.type
_entity_poly.pdbx_seq_one_letter_code
_entity_poly.pdbx_strand_id
1 'polypeptide(L)'
;MKFTTAENDKNIVVTEINILNSEVSDNLINEDFDLEIYKQYVLSQEYGLCIECNQPNTFEDWCKDCSKIFQQNFESQINASDSFELLEWIPYNKLRNIQFLAQCCFSTIFKAIRLDGWINKWDYEKHG
;
A
#
# COMPACT_ATOMS: atom_id res chain seq x y z
N MET A 1 15.93 -9.01 -24.28
CA MET A 1 15.09 -10.14 -24.75
C MET A 1 13.83 -9.55 -25.35
N LYS A 2 13.47 -9.89 -26.59
CA LYS A 2 12.28 -9.34 -27.28
C LYS A 2 11.06 -10.19 -26.93
N PHE A 3 9.98 -9.55 -26.51
CA PHE A 3 8.64 -10.13 -26.55
C PHE A 3 7.71 -9.15 -27.25
N THR A 4 6.96 -9.66 -28.22
CA THR A 4 5.82 -8.99 -28.87
C THR A 4 4.55 -9.68 -28.39
N THR A 5 3.59 -8.92 -27.88
CA THR A 5 2.20 -9.37 -27.74
C THR A 5 1.31 -8.38 -28.48
N ALA A 6 0.49 -8.92 -29.37
CA ALA A 6 -0.51 -8.21 -30.16
C ALA A 6 -1.69 -7.75 -29.29
N GLU A 7 -2.31 -6.67 -29.74
CA GLU A 7 -3.36 -5.89 -29.09
C GLU A 7 -4.68 -6.66 -28.89
N ASN A 8 -5.37 -6.33 -27.78
CA ASN A 8 -6.79 -6.01 -27.75
C ASN A 8 -7.15 -5.35 -26.39
N ASP A 9 -7.01 -4.02 -26.34
CA ASP A 9 -7.91 -3.02 -25.74
C ASP A 9 -8.66 -3.38 -24.43
N LYS A 10 -8.53 -2.68 -23.28
CA LYS A 10 -8.51 -1.22 -23.08
C LYS A 10 -7.84 -0.82 -21.75
N ASN A 11 -6.95 0.16 -21.85
CA ASN A 11 -6.43 1.07 -20.80
C ASN A 11 -5.61 0.47 -19.65
N ILE A 12 -4.38 0.04 -19.97
CA ILE A 12 -3.26 0.15 -19.04
C ILE A 12 -2.34 1.23 -19.58
N VAL A 13 -2.50 2.47 -19.10
CA VAL A 13 -1.44 3.48 -19.25
C VAL A 13 -0.41 3.15 -18.18
N VAL A 14 0.53 2.26 -18.49
CA VAL A 14 1.80 2.21 -17.76
C VAL A 14 2.80 2.92 -18.65
N THR A 15 2.87 4.23 -18.50
CA THR A 15 4.04 4.98 -18.96
C THR A 15 5.20 4.51 -18.10
N GLU A 16 6.08 3.72 -18.71
CA GLU A 16 7.43 3.36 -18.31
C GLU A 16 7.87 3.93 -16.95
N ILE A 17 7.91 3.10 -15.90
CA ILE A 17 8.74 3.39 -14.73
C ILE A 17 10.08 2.70 -14.99
N ASN A 18 11.00 3.43 -15.63
CA ASN A 18 12.42 3.09 -15.60
C ASN A 18 12.94 3.38 -14.19
N ILE A 19 12.88 2.41 -13.29
CA ILE A 19 13.68 2.48 -12.06
C ILE A 19 15.10 2.13 -12.49
N LEU A 20 15.87 3.16 -12.84
CA LEU A 20 17.32 3.03 -12.90
C LEU A 20 17.75 2.46 -11.54
N ASN A 21 18.33 1.27 -11.56
CA ASN A 21 19.18 0.80 -10.47
C ASN A 21 20.35 1.78 -10.37
N SER A 22 20.13 2.92 -9.70
CA SER A 22 21.21 3.70 -9.15
C SER A 22 21.68 2.90 -7.95
N GLU A 23 22.78 2.20 -8.13
CA GLU A 23 23.70 1.88 -7.05
C GLU A 23 23.87 3.18 -6.23
N VAL A 24 23.13 3.31 -5.13
CA VAL A 24 23.39 4.39 -4.18
C VAL A 24 24.69 3.98 -3.53
N SER A 25 25.78 4.53 -4.06
CA SER A 25 27.11 4.43 -3.50
C SER A 25 27.02 4.72 -2.00
N ASP A 26 27.72 3.94 -1.19
CA ASP A 26 27.88 4.05 0.26
C ASP A 26 28.53 5.37 0.75
N ASN A 27 28.28 6.50 0.07
CA ASN A 27 28.96 7.77 0.25
C ASN A 27 27.98 8.89 0.59
N LEU A 28 27.23 8.74 1.68
CA LEU A 28 26.66 9.86 2.45
C LEU A 28 26.57 9.48 3.93
N ILE A 29 27.71 9.23 4.59
CA ILE A 29 27.77 9.32 6.05
C ILE A 29 28.76 10.43 6.38
N ASN A 30 28.20 11.60 6.70
CA ASN A 30 28.91 12.75 7.21
C ASN A 30 29.52 12.40 8.57
N GLU A 31 30.79 12.74 8.81
CA GLU A 31 31.64 12.24 9.91
C GLU A 31 31.23 12.67 11.34
N ASP A 32 30.04 13.21 11.56
CA ASP A 32 29.54 13.62 12.89
C ASP A 32 28.14 13.06 13.22
N PHE A 33 27.71 11.96 12.58
CA PHE A 33 26.51 11.24 13.01
C PHE A 33 26.88 10.32 14.17
N ASP A 34 26.67 10.78 15.41
CA ASP A 34 26.86 9.96 16.60
C ASP A 34 25.84 8.82 16.63
N LEU A 35 26.29 7.66 16.14
CA LEU A 35 25.52 6.41 16.10
C LEU A 35 24.97 6.02 17.48
N GLU A 36 25.63 6.45 18.56
CA GLU A 36 25.19 6.16 19.92
C GLU A 36 23.95 6.99 20.27
N ILE A 37 23.96 8.29 19.92
CA ILE A 37 22.80 9.17 20.06
C ILE A 37 21.63 8.65 19.22
N TYR A 38 21.89 8.23 17.98
CA TYR A 38 20.85 7.68 17.11
C TYR A 38 20.25 6.37 17.65
N LYS A 39 21.08 5.46 18.17
CA LYS A 39 20.59 4.23 18.83
C LYS A 39 19.74 4.55 20.04
N GLN A 40 20.17 5.47 20.90
CA GLN A 40 19.38 5.91 22.06
C GLN A 40 18.04 6.51 21.63
N TYR A 41 18.05 7.33 20.58
CA TYR A 41 16.84 7.89 20.00
C TYR A 41 15.88 6.79 19.52
N VAL A 42 16.34 5.84 18.72
CA VAL A 42 15.51 4.70 18.25
C VAL A 42 14.94 3.90 19.41
N LEU A 43 15.78 3.55 20.40
CA LEU A 43 15.38 2.77 21.58
C LEU A 43 14.38 3.52 22.48
N SER A 44 14.37 4.86 22.43
CA SER A 44 13.43 5.68 23.20
C SER A 44 12.03 5.76 22.58
N GLN A 45 11.86 5.33 21.32
CA GLN A 45 10.56 5.32 20.64
C GLN A 45 9.83 4.00 20.92
N GLU A 46 8.67 4.07 21.58
CA GLU A 46 7.87 2.91 21.99
C GLU A 46 7.53 1.96 20.82
N TYR A 47 7.24 2.53 19.64
CA TYR A 47 6.85 1.79 18.44
C TYR A 47 7.93 1.79 17.34
N GLY A 48 9.15 2.19 17.68
CA GLY A 48 10.26 2.29 16.73
C GLY A 48 10.08 3.40 15.68
N LEU A 49 10.88 3.33 14.62
CA LEU A 49 10.87 4.28 13.51
C LEU A 49 10.23 3.67 12.26
N CYS A 50 9.59 4.52 11.47
CA CYS A 50 9.06 4.15 10.17
C CYS A 50 10.18 3.80 9.20
N ILE A 51 10.10 2.65 8.53
CA ILE A 51 11.10 2.21 7.55
C ILE A 51 11.19 3.13 6.31
N GLU A 52 10.12 3.84 5.98
CA GLU A 52 10.05 4.69 4.78
C GLU A 52 10.61 6.09 5.02
N CYS A 53 10.30 6.71 6.16
CA CYS A 53 10.62 8.12 6.41
C CYS A 53 11.46 8.37 7.68
N ASN A 54 11.79 7.32 8.44
CA ASN A 54 12.59 7.37 9.65
C ASN A 54 12.03 8.26 10.78
N GLN A 55 10.75 8.61 10.72
CA GLN A 55 10.04 9.29 11.80
C GLN A 55 9.49 8.29 12.83
N PRO A 56 9.29 8.69 14.10
CA PRO A 56 8.66 7.84 15.09
C PRO A 56 7.30 7.31 14.63
N ASN A 57 7.09 6.01 14.80
CA ASN A 57 5.79 5.43 14.57
C ASN A 57 4.82 5.86 15.68
N THR A 58 3.56 6.01 15.28
CA THR A 58 2.44 6.27 16.19
C THR A 58 1.83 5.00 16.78
N PHE A 59 2.08 3.84 16.16
CA PHE A 59 1.73 2.50 16.64
C PHE A 59 2.61 1.44 15.93
N GLU A 60 2.53 0.16 16.31
CA GLU A 60 3.27 -0.93 15.65
C GLU A 60 3.12 -0.85 14.12
N ASP A 61 4.26 -0.62 13.44
CA ASP A 61 4.38 -0.39 11.98
C ASP A 61 3.48 0.70 11.38
N TRP A 62 2.94 1.61 12.21
CA TRP A 62 2.03 2.68 11.78
C TRP A 62 2.67 4.06 11.88
N CYS A 63 3.10 4.60 10.73
CA CYS A 63 3.59 5.97 10.61
C CYS A 63 2.47 6.92 10.16
N LYS A 64 2.14 7.90 10.99
CA LYS A 64 1.08 8.87 10.69
C LYS A 64 1.29 9.63 9.37
N ASP A 65 2.52 10.06 9.10
CA ASP A 65 2.82 10.86 7.91
C ASP A 65 2.79 10.03 6.62
N CYS A 66 3.34 8.81 6.65
CA CYS A 66 3.26 7.87 5.53
C CYS A 66 1.83 7.33 5.33
N SER A 67 1.05 7.24 6.41
CA SER A 67 -0.34 6.77 6.36
C SER A 67 -1.37 7.86 5.99
N LYS A 68 -0.94 9.08 5.67
CA LYS A 68 -1.84 10.16 5.21
C LYS A 68 -2.65 9.76 3.98
N ILE A 69 -2.10 8.92 3.10
CA ILE A 69 -2.82 8.41 1.93
C ILE A 69 -4.07 7.62 2.34
N PHE A 70 -4.00 6.86 3.44
CA PHE A 70 -5.16 6.16 3.97
C PHE A 70 -6.20 7.14 4.54
N GLN A 71 -5.77 8.23 5.19
CA GLN A 71 -6.68 9.27 5.69
C GLN A 71 -7.42 9.99 4.55
N GLN A 72 -6.71 10.32 3.45
CA GLN A 72 -7.33 10.91 2.26
C GLN A 72 -8.31 9.95 1.58
N ASN A 73 -8.04 8.64 1.61
CA ASN A 73 -8.97 7.63 1.11
C ASN A 73 -10.29 7.66 1.91
N PHE A 74 -10.26 7.85 3.23
CA PHE A 74 -11.48 7.98 4.03
C PHE A 74 -12.30 9.23 3.71
N GLU A 75 -11.67 10.40 3.53
CA GLU A 75 -12.39 11.61 3.12
C GLU A 75 -13.01 11.47 1.73
N SER A 76 -12.33 10.78 0.82
CA SER A 76 -12.85 10.49 -0.52
C SER A 76 -14.05 9.52 -0.45
N GLN A 77 -14.02 8.54 0.46
CA GLN A 77 -15.15 7.64 0.70
C GLN A 77 -16.40 8.37 1.22
N ILE A 78 -16.24 9.34 2.11
CA ILE A 78 -17.35 10.12 2.66
C ILE A 78 -18.07 10.93 1.57
N ASN A 79 -17.33 11.37 0.54
CA ASN A 79 -17.87 12.16 -0.57
C ASN A 79 -18.20 11.32 -1.82
N ALA A 80 -18.02 10.01 -1.76
CA ALA A 80 -18.29 9.12 -2.89
C ALA A 80 -19.76 9.20 -3.28
N SER A 81 -20.01 9.57 -4.54
CA SER A 81 -21.35 9.79 -5.09
C SER A 81 -21.79 8.66 -6.02
N ASP A 82 -20.83 7.88 -6.52
CA ASP A 82 -21.06 6.71 -7.37
C ASP A 82 -20.47 5.44 -6.73
N SER A 83 -21.09 4.31 -7.03
CA SER A 83 -20.62 2.96 -6.75
C SER A 83 -19.16 2.70 -7.17
N PHE A 84 -18.66 3.36 -8.21
CA PHE A 84 -17.27 3.24 -8.67
C PHE A 84 -16.26 3.99 -7.80
N GLU A 85 -16.73 4.90 -6.95
CA GLU A 85 -15.89 5.70 -6.04
C GLU A 85 -15.79 5.06 -4.65
N LEU A 86 -16.51 3.94 -4.41
CA LEU A 86 -16.56 3.26 -3.12
C LEU A 86 -15.46 2.19 -2.98
N LEU A 87 -14.75 2.25 -1.84
CA LEU A 87 -13.84 1.22 -1.36
C LEU A 87 -14.60 0.28 -0.44
N GLU A 88 -14.93 -0.90 -0.97
CA GLU A 88 -15.60 -1.97 -0.22
C GLU A 88 -14.58 -2.92 0.42
N TRP A 89 -14.65 -3.09 1.74
CA TRP A 89 -13.95 -4.18 2.43
C TRP A 89 -14.72 -5.49 2.26
N ILE A 90 -14.10 -6.49 1.63
CA ILE A 90 -14.71 -7.81 1.42
C ILE A 90 -14.19 -8.78 2.50
N PRO A 91 -15.05 -9.26 3.42
CA PRO A 91 -14.64 -10.22 4.44
C PRO A 91 -14.19 -11.54 3.84
N TYR A 92 -13.17 -12.19 4.43
CA TYR A 92 -12.60 -13.43 3.91
C TYR A 92 -13.64 -14.57 3.75
N ASN A 93 -14.59 -14.68 4.68
CA ASN A 93 -15.66 -15.69 4.63
C ASN A 93 -16.66 -15.48 3.47
N LYS A 94 -16.61 -14.34 2.76
CA LYS A 94 -17.36 -14.08 1.53
C LYS A 94 -16.62 -14.47 0.26
N LEU A 95 -15.43 -15.05 0.38
CA LEU A 95 -14.62 -15.51 -0.74
C LEU A 95 -14.64 -17.04 -0.85
N ARG A 96 -14.69 -17.54 -2.08
CA ARG A 96 -14.62 -18.97 -2.44
C ARG A 96 -13.63 -19.17 -3.58
N ASN A 97 -13.19 -20.42 -3.77
CA ASN A 97 -12.27 -20.80 -4.84
C ASN A 97 -11.04 -19.89 -4.90
N ILE A 98 -10.46 -19.61 -3.73
CA ILE A 98 -9.26 -18.78 -3.60
C ILE A 98 -8.10 -19.57 -4.21
N GLN A 99 -7.51 -19.03 -5.26
CA GLN A 99 -6.44 -19.66 -6.02
C GLN A 99 -5.26 -18.70 -6.13
N PHE A 100 -4.07 -19.20 -5.82
CA PHE A 100 -2.83 -18.47 -6.03
C PHE A 100 -2.65 -18.16 -7.51
N LEU A 101 -2.18 -16.94 -7.80
CA LEU A 101 -1.86 -16.49 -9.15
C LEU A 101 -0.38 -16.21 -9.32
N ALA A 102 0.22 -15.45 -8.40
CA ALA A 102 1.60 -15.04 -8.50
C ALA A 102 2.16 -14.60 -7.15
N GLN A 103 3.48 -14.66 -7.03
CA GLN A 103 4.22 -14.06 -5.94
C GLN A 103 5.14 -12.99 -6.55
N CYS A 104 5.05 -11.78 -6.02
CA CYS A 104 5.90 -10.64 -6.34
C CYS A 104 6.81 -10.34 -5.15
N CYS A 105 7.76 -9.41 -5.30
CA CYS A 105 8.78 -9.12 -4.28
C CYS A 105 8.22 -8.96 -2.86
N PHE A 106 7.09 -8.27 -2.72
CA PHE A 106 6.49 -7.94 -1.42
C PHE A 106 5.04 -8.39 -1.29
N SER A 107 4.53 -9.20 -2.22
CA SER A 107 3.09 -9.48 -2.26
C SER A 107 2.79 -10.84 -2.87
N THR A 108 1.66 -11.41 -2.46
CA THR A 108 1.11 -12.64 -3.01
C THR A 108 -0.26 -12.33 -3.61
N ILE A 109 -0.45 -12.66 -4.88
CA ILE A 109 -1.67 -12.37 -5.62
C ILE A 109 -2.52 -13.64 -5.66
N PHE A 110 -3.80 -13.47 -5.31
CA PHE A 110 -4.82 -14.52 -5.38
C PHE A 110 -6.00 -14.04 -6.23
N LYS A 111 -6.65 -14.97 -6.93
CA LYS A 111 -8.02 -14.77 -7.44
C LYS A 111 -9.01 -15.51 -6.56
N ALA A 112 -10.21 -14.97 -6.44
CA ALA A 112 -11.30 -15.59 -5.70
C ALA A 112 -12.65 -15.26 -6.35
N ILE A 113 -13.65 -16.09 -6.07
CA ILE A 113 -15.05 -15.82 -6.39
C ILE A 113 -15.70 -15.19 -5.16
N ARG A 114 -16.35 -14.06 -5.36
CA ARG A 114 -17.14 -13.40 -4.32
C ARG A 114 -18.53 -14.02 -4.23
N LEU A 115 -19.01 -14.23 -3.00
CA LEU A 115 -20.30 -14.89 -2.72
C LEU A 115 -21.49 -13.92 -2.71
N ASP A 116 -21.25 -12.62 -2.53
CA ASP A 116 -22.25 -11.55 -2.56
C ASP A 116 -22.10 -10.65 -3.79
N GLY A 117 -23.21 -10.00 -4.17
CA GLY A 117 -23.25 -9.02 -5.27
C GLY A 117 -22.62 -7.68 -4.87
N TRP A 118 -22.35 -6.84 -5.86
CA TRP A 118 -21.70 -5.52 -5.71
C TRP A 118 -22.48 -4.55 -4.84
N ILE A 119 -21.76 -3.71 -4.07
CA ILE A 119 -22.35 -2.58 -3.37
C ILE A 119 -22.60 -1.47 -4.40
N ASN A 120 -23.87 -1.06 -4.52
CA ASN A 120 -24.26 0.03 -5.42
C ASN A 120 -24.27 1.40 -4.73
N LYS A 121 -24.28 1.44 -3.40
CA LYS A 121 -24.22 2.67 -2.59
C LYS A 121 -23.79 2.34 -1.16
N TRP A 122 -23.11 3.28 -0.50
CA TRP A 122 -22.78 3.14 0.92
C TRP A 122 -24.08 3.12 1.75
N ASP A 123 -24.23 2.09 2.57
CA ASP A 123 -25.38 1.90 3.45
C ASP A 123 -24.90 2.07 4.90
N TYR A 124 -25.11 3.27 5.45
CA TYR A 124 -24.69 3.65 6.79
C TYR A 124 -25.32 2.77 7.89
N GLU A 125 -26.48 2.15 7.66
CA GLU A 125 -27.12 1.27 8.64
C GLU A 125 -26.49 -0.12 8.67
N LYS A 126 -25.85 -0.55 7.56
CA LYS A 126 -25.17 -1.84 7.47
C LYS A 126 -23.65 -1.77 7.71
N HIS A 127 -23.05 -0.59 7.53
CA HIS A 127 -21.58 -0.42 7.52
C HIS A 127 -21.07 0.70 8.43
N GLY A 128 -21.94 1.36 9.21
CA GLY A 128 -21.61 2.40 10.17
C GLY A 128 -21.52 1.92 11.61
#